data_AF-A2XS35-F1
#
_entry.id   AF-A2XS35-F1
#
_cell.length_a   1.000
_cell.length_b   1.000
_cell.length_c   1.000
_cell.angle_alpha   90.00
_cell.angle_beta   90.00
_cell.angle_gamma   90.00
#
_symmetry.space_group_name_H-M   'P 1'
#
loop_
_entity.id
_entity.type
_entity.pdbx_description
1 polymer ?
#
loop_
_entity_poly.entity_id
_entity_poly.type
_entity_poly.pdbx_seq_one_letter_code
_entity_poly.pdbx_strand_id
1 'polypeptide(L)'
;MPAFMQSLARTFCESIGLVEESSITLMMIDTTSTQGDQGGSSSSSRSWEVTGRRYKDACYLLGAGWRRFCEDNGVRSGDVCVFTVLDTTLWRVDIERC
;
A
#
# COMPACT_ATOMS: atom_id res chain seq x y z
N MET A 1 14.44 8.56 -14.99
CA MET A 1 13.91 8.55 -13.60
C MET A 1 13.37 7.16 -13.34
N PRO A 2 13.87 6.39 -12.34
CA PRO A 2 13.44 5.00 -12.17
C PRO A 2 11.95 4.96 -11.83
N ALA A 3 11.21 4.07 -12.48
CA ALA A 3 9.88 3.73 -12.05
C ALA A 3 10.02 2.98 -10.72
N PHE A 4 9.57 3.56 -9.61
CA PHE A 4 9.26 2.81 -8.40
C PHE A 4 8.11 1.87 -8.76
N MET A 5 8.42 0.71 -9.31
CA MET A 5 7.48 -0.39 -9.46
C MET A 5 7.82 -1.37 -8.35
N GLN A 6 6.86 -1.66 -7.48
CA GLN A 6 7.05 -2.69 -6.48
C GLN A 6 6.64 -4.04 -7.08
N SER A 7 7.56 -5.00 -7.05
CA SER A 7 7.28 -6.37 -7.49
C SER A 7 6.81 -7.23 -6.31
N LEU A 8 5.79 -8.04 -6.55
CA LEU A 8 5.27 -9.07 -5.65
C LEU A 8 5.43 -10.44 -6.31
N ALA A 9 5.66 -11.46 -5.49
CA ALA A 9 5.73 -12.83 -5.94
C ALA A 9 4.39 -13.26 -6.56
N ARG A 10 4.43 -13.85 -7.75
CA ARG A 10 3.24 -14.34 -8.45
C ARG A 10 2.39 -15.26 -7.58
N THR A 11 3.02 -16.20 -6.89
CA THR A 11 2.34 -17.20 -6.05
C THR A 11 1.58 -16.56 -4.89
N PHE A 12 2.14 -15.51 -4.29
CA PHE A 12 1.44 -14.72 -3.28
C PHE A 12 0.19 -14.07 -3.87
N CYS A 13 0.33 -13.38 -5.01
CA CYS A 13 -0.79 -12.70 -5.66
C CYS A 13 -1.92 -13.65 -6.06
N GLU A 14 -1.58 -14.83 -6.61
CA GLU A 14 -2.56 -15.89 -6.91
C GLU A 14 -3.25 -16.40 -5.65
N SER A 15 -2.53 -16.56 -4.53
CA SER A 15 -3.09 -17.06 -3.26
C SER A 15 -4.12 -16.12 -2.62
N ILE A 16 -3.97 -14.81 -2.83
CA ILE A 16 -4.89 -13.80 -2.30
C ILE A 16 -5.96 -13.40 -3.32
N GLY A 17 -6.02 -14.04 -4.50
CA GLY A 17 -7.07 -13.84 -5.49
C GLY A 17 -6.87 -12.66 -6.45
N LEU A 18 -5.67 -12.10 -6.56
CA LEU A 18 -5.40 -11.04 -7.54
C LEU A 18 -5.51 -11.58 -8.98
N VAL A 19 -6.19 -10.81 -9.83
CA VAL A 19 -6.36 -11.12 -11.26
C VAL A 19 -5.34 -10.38 -12.11
N GLU A 20 -5.32 -10.63 -13.43
CA GLU A 20 -4.41 -10.01 -14.42
C GLU A 20 -4.19 -8.49 -14.22
N GLU A 21 -5.28 -7.76 -13.99
CA GLU A 21 -5.29 -6.34 -13.67
C GLU A 21 -6.24 -6.08 -12.51
N SER A 22 -5.72 -5.61 -11.38
CA SER A 22 -6.51 -5.32 -10.18
C SER A 22 -6.30 -3.88 -9.74
N SER A 23 -7.36 -3.24 -9.24
CA SER A 23 -7.22 -2.00 -8.45
C SER A 23 -7.14 -2.37 -6.97
N ILE A 24 -6.08 -1.95 -6.29
CA ILE A 24 -5.80 -2.27 -4.89
C ILE A 24 -5.88 -0.97 -4.08
N THR A 25 -6.66 -0.98 -3.02
CA THR A 25 -6.72 0.11 -2.05
C THR A 25 -5.71 -0.11 -0.95
N LEU A 26 -4.71 0.75 -0.86
CA LEU A 26 -3.83 0.85 0.30
C LEU A 26 -4.46 1.81 1.30
N MET A 27 -4.55 1.42 2.57
CA MET A 27 -5.04 2.29 3.64
C MET A 27 -4.08 2.34 4.82
N MET A 28 -3.96 3.51 5.45
CA MET A 28 -3.24 3.69 6.70
C MET A 28 -4.22 4.15 7.78
N ILE A 29 -4.10 3.58 8.98
CA ILE A 29 -4.90 3.96 10.14
C ILE A 29 -4.05 4.88 11.00
N ASP A 30 -4.52 6.11 11.22
CA ASP A 30 -3.86 7.02 12.14
C ASP A 30 -4.03 6.51 13.57
N THR A 31 -2.97 5.99 14.17
CA THR A 31 -2.95 5.52 15.56
C THR A 31 -2.76 6.66 16.57
N THR A 32 -2.68 7.91 16.12
CA THR A 32 -2.53 9.12 16.98
C THR A 32 -3.84 9.51 17.68
N SER A 33 -4.54 8.53 18.24
CA SER A 33 -5.66 8.71 19.16
C SER A 33 -5.24 8.17 20.53
N THR A 34 -4.28 8.80 21.18
CA THR A 34 -4.09 8.59 22.62
C THR A 34 -3.80 9.91 23.32
N GLN A 35 -4.87 10.42 23.93
CA GLN A 35 -5.00 11.40 25.01
C GLN A 35 -4.51 12.85 24.83
N GLY A 36 -5.49 13.77 24.95
CA GLY A 36 -5.31 15.07 25.61
C GLY A 36 -5.59 16.30 24.76
N ASP A 37 -6.71 16.97 25.05
CA ASP A 37 -7.07 18.36 24.75
C ASP A 37 -7.55 18.80 23.34
N GLN A 38 -8.79 19.29 23.37
CA GLN A 38 -9.62 20.08 22.45
C GLN A 38 -9.33 20.11 20.93
N GLY A 39 -10.35 19.68 20.17
CA GLY A 39 -10.57 20.09 18.78
C GLY A 39 -10.72 18.90 17.84
N GLY A 40 -11.96 18.61 17.40
CA GLY A 40 -12.32 17.46 16.58
C GLY A 40 -11.43 17.30 15.34
N SER A 41 -10.44 16.41 15.44
CA SER A 41 -9.74 15.88 14.29
C SER A 41 -10.46 14.61 13.89
N SER A 42 -11.29 14.70 12.84
CA SER A 42 -11.80 13.53 12.14
C SER A 42 -10.61 12.58 11.92
N SER A 43 -10.66 11.38 12.49
CA SER A 43 -9.63 10.36 12.30
C SER A 43 -9.65 9.95 10.83
N SER A 44 -9.00 10.74 9.98
CA SER A 44 -9.08 10.59 8.54
C SER A 44 -8.15 9.47 8.12
N SER A 45 -8.68 8.25 8.03
CA SER A 45 -7.96 7.16 7.37
C SER A 45 -7.54 7.61 5.96
N ARG A 46 -6.24 7.66 5.71
CA ARG A 46 -5.71 7.99 4.38
C ARG A 46 -5.72 6.73 3.53
N SER A 47 -6.13 6.87 2.27
CA SER A 47 -6.14 5.77 1.31
C SER A 47 -5.59 6.17 -0.05
N TRP A 48 -5.04 5.19 -0.75
CA TRP A 48 -4.44 5.33 -2.06
C TRP A 48 -4.90 4.18 -2.95
N GLU A 49 -5.38 4.52 -4.14
CA GLU A 49 -5.68 3.53 -5.16
C GLU A 49 -4.42 3.22 -5.96
N VAL A 50 -4.06 1.94 -6.03
CA VAL A 50 -2.84 1.45 -6.66
C VAL A 50 -3.20 0.38 -7.69
N THR A 51 -2.72 0.54 -8.92
CA THR A 51 -2.91 -0.48 -9.95
C THR A 51 -1.93 -1.62 -9.75
N GLY A 52 -2.45 -2.84 -9.80
CA GLY A 52 -1.69 -4.06 -9.83
C GLY A 52 -1.81 -4.72 -11.19
N ARG A 53 -0.70 -5.15 -11.78
CA ARG A 53 -0.72 -5.89 -13.05
C ARG A 53 0.22 -7.07 -13.03
N ARG A 54 -0.24 -8.19 -13.56
CA ARG A 54 0.60 -9.36 -13.78
C ARG A 54 1.62 -9.05 -14.87
N TYR A 55 2.90 -9.25 -14.54
CA TYR A 55 3.99 -9.10 -15.49
C TYR A 55 4.49 -10.48 -15.91
N LYS A 56 3.95 -10.95 -17.04
CA LYS A 56 4.21 -12.29 -17.58
C LYS A 56 3.95 -13.36 -16.51
N ASP A 57 4.69 -14.47 -16.57
CA ASP A 57 4.63 -15.54 -15.58
C ASP A 57 5.56 -15.33 -14.38
N ALA A 58 6.24 -14.17 -14.29
CA ALA A 58 7.29 -13.93 -13.32
C ALA A 58 6.77 -13.30 -12.02
N CYS A 59 6.02 -12.20 -12.11
CA CYS A 59 5.65 -11.41 -10.95
C CYS A 59 4.39 -10.58 -11.16
N TYR A 60 3.98 -9.91 -10.09
CA TYR A 60 2.93 -8.91 -10.12
C TYR A 60 3.54 -7.55 -9.77
N LEU A 61 3.18 -6.49 -10.49
CA LEU A 61 3.75 -5.16 -10.32
C LEU A 61 2.69 -4.21 -9.77
N LEU A 62 3.01 -3.53 -8.66
CA LEU A 62 2.30 -2.34 -8.22
C LEU A 62 2.81 -1.14 -9.02
N GLY A 63 1.90 -0.52 -9.75
CA GLY A 63 2.17 0.50 -10.75
C GLY A 63 1.64 1.88 -10.37
N ALA A 64 0.66 2.37 -11.14
CA ALA A 64 0.08 3.70 -10.93
C ALA A 64 -0.48 3.80 -9.50
N GLY A 65 -0.30 4.95 -8.84
CA GLY A 65 -0.70 5.14 -7.45
C GLY A 65 0.35 4.74 -6.41
N TRP A 66 1.21 3.75 -6.70
CA TRP A 66 2.28 3.36 -5.77
C TRP A 66 3.27 4.50 -5.50
N ARG A 67 3.70 5.21 -6.56
CA ARG A 67 4.57 6.38 -6.42
C ARG A 67 3.94 7.45 -5.52
N ARG A 68 2.66 7.76 -5.75
CA ARG A 68 1.92 8.75 -4.96
C ARG A 68 1.85 8.33 -3.50
N PHE A 69 1.58 7.05 -3.23
CA PHE A 69 1.64 6.51 -1.87
C PHE A 69 3.02 6.74 -1.22
N CYS A 70 4.12 6.47 -1.93
CA CYS A 70 5.46 6.72 -1.41
C CYS A 70 5.73 8.21 -1.13
N GLU A 71 5.34 9.10 -2.05
CA GLU A 71 5.51 10.55 -1.93
C GLU A 71 4.68 11.11 -0.76
N ASP A 72 3.40 10.75 -0.68
CA ASP A 72 2.44 11.21 0.33
C ASP A 72 2.80 10.78 1.77
N ASN A 73 3.57 9.69 1.91
CA ASN A 73 4.02 9.15 3.19
C ASN A 73 5.52 9.31 3.45
N GLY A 74 6.26 9.91 2.51
CA GLY A 74 7.70 10.11 2.61
C GLY A 74 8.49 8.81 2.74
N VAL A 75 8.07 7.74 2.04
CA VAL A 75 8.78 6.44 2.03
C VAL A 75 10.12 6.60 1.35
N ARG A 76 11.18 6.14 2.00
CA ARG A 76 12.57 6.23 1.55
C ARG A 76 13.21 4.86 1.44
N SER A 77 14.34 4.79 0.73
CA SER A 77 15.17 3.59 0.74
C SER A 77 15.62 3.27 2.16
N GLY A 78 15.35 2.04 2.61
CA GLY A 78 15.60 1.59 3.99
C GLY A 78 14.32 1.41 4.80
N ASP A 79 13.23 2.11 4.46
CA ASP A 79 11.94 1.90 5.10
C ASP A 79 11.33 0.55 4.67
N VAL A 80 10.55 -0.05 5.57
CA VAL A 80 9.83 -1.30 5.34
C VAL A 80 8.33 -1.03 5.37
N CYS A 81 7.66 -1.27 4.24
CA CYS A 81 6.20 -1.25 4.17
C CYS A 81 5.65 -2.66 4.46
N VAL A 82 4.93 -2.80 5.56
CA VAL A 82 4.25 -4.05 5.96
C VAL A 82 2.81 -3.98 5.47
N PHE A 83 2.40 -4.97 4.66
CA PHE A 83 1.05 -5.05 4.10
C PHE A 83 0.25 -6.12 4.81
N THR A 84 -0.90 -5.74 5.38
CA THR A 84 -1.91 -6.67 5.89
C THR A 84 -3.08 -6.73 4.91
N VAL A 85 -3.28 -7.88 4.27
CA VAL A 85 -4.38 -8.12 3.34
C VAL A 85 -5.67 -8.30 4.14
N LEU A 86 -6.59 -7.33 4.06
CA LEU A 86 -7.92 -7.39 4.69
C LEU A 86 -8.95 -8.02 3.75
N ASP A 87 -8.81 -7.72 2.46
CA ASP A 87 -9.48 -8.37 1.33
C ASP A 87 -8.50 -8.39 0.16
N THR A 88 -8.80 -9.18 -0.87
CA THR A 88 -8.08 -9.31 -2.15
C THR A 88 -7.53 -7.97 -2.65
N THR A 89 -8.37 -6.93 -2.62
CA THR A 89 -8.05 -5.57 -3.10
C THR A 89 -8.02 -4.51 -2.01
N LEU A 90 -8.04 -4.87 -0.72
CA LEU A 90 -8.00 -3.91 0.39
C LEU A 90 -6.89 -4.26 1.37
N TRP A 91 -5.82 -3.47 1.37
CA TRP A 91 -4.63 -3.75 2.18
C TRP A 91 -4.36 -2.60 3.14
N ARG A 92 -4.17 -2.93 4.42
CA ARG A 92 -3.60 -1.99 5.38
C ARG A 92 -2.09 -1.94 5.20
N VAL A 93 -1.51 -0.74 5.31
CA VAL A 93 -0.08 -0.54 5.24
C VAL A 93 0.43 0.12 6.51
N ASP A 94 1.44 -0.50 7.11
CA ASP A 94 2.21 0.06 8.22
C ASP A 94 3.65 0.31 7.72
N ILE A 95 4.21 1.48 8.00
CA ILE A 95 5.56 1.84 7.56
C ILE A 95 6.51 1.81 8.76
N GLU A 96 7.42 0.85 8.77
CA GLU A 96 8.51 0.78 9.73
C GLU A 96 9.70 1.59 9.21
N ARG A 97 10.12 2.59 9.99
CA ARG A 97 11.23 3.50 9.64
C ARG A 97 12.45 3.13 10.47
N CYS A 98 13.59 2.94 9.81
CA CYS A 98 14.89 2.71 10.47
C CYS A 98 15.55 4.01 10.94
#